data_AF-A0A623KMG2-F1
#
_entry.id   AF-A0A623KMG2-F1
#
_cell.length_a   1.000
_cell.length_b   1.000
_cell.length_c   1.000
_cell.angle_alpha   90.00
_cell.angle_beta   90.00
_cell.angle_gamma   90.00
#
_symmetry.space_group_name_H-M   'P 1'
#
loop_
_entity.id
_entity.type
_entity.pdbx_description
1 polymer ?
#
loop_
_entity_poly.entity_id
_entity_poly.type
_entity_poly.pdbx_seq_one_letter_code
_entity_poly.pdbx_strand_id
1 'polypeptide(L)' 'MFGNNVFTRVKRSENKKMAEIAHFLKENDLSVDTTVEVFITVSRDDRLIACGGIAGNIIKCVAISESVRGEG' A
#
# COMPACT_ATOMS: atom_id res chain seq x y z
N MET A 1 12.66 -4.44 -18.26
CA MET A 1 11.29 -4.07 -18.66
C MET A 1 10.66 -3.48 -17.42
N PHE A 2 10.58 -2.15 -17.30
CA PHE A 2 9.94 -1.55 -16.13
C PHE A 2 8.47 -1.93 -16.19
N GLY A 3 8.02 -2.83 -15.30
CA GLY A 3 6.61 -3.16 -15.19
C GLY A 3 5.81 -1.87 -15.00
N ASN A 4 4.62 -1.78 -15.59
CA ASN A 4 3.77 -0.60 -15.47
C ASN A 4 3.32 -0.46 -14.00
N ASN A 5 4.10 0.27 -13.22
CA ASN A 5 3.77 0.60 -11.84
C ASN A 5 2.67 1.67 -11.87
N VAL A 6 1.50 1.34 -11.35
CA VAL A 6 0.36 2.25 -11.24
C VAL A 6 0.27 2.75 -9.80
N PHE A 7 0.39 4.06 -9.62
CA PHE A 7 0.22 4.71 -8.32
C PHE A 7 -1.24 5.10 -8.13
N THR A 8 -1.83 4.66 -7.02
CA THR A 8 -3.22 4.98 -6.68
C THR A 8 -3.32 5.59 -5.30
N ARG A 9 -4.16 6.62 -5.17
CA ARG A 9 -4.55 7.17 -3.87
C ARG A 9 -5.85 6.51 -3.43
N VAL A 10 -5.86 5.93 -2.24
CA VAL A 10 -6.99 5.18 -1.66
C VAL A 10 -7.46 5.85 -0.38
N LYS A 11 -8.71 6.30 -0.36
CA LYS A 11 -9.36 6.83 0.85
C LYS A 11 -9.91 5.68 1.70
N ARG A 12 -10.08 5.92 3.01
CA ARG A 12 -10.73 4.97 3.92
C ARG A 12 -12.12 4.52 3.47
N SER A 13 -12.87 5.37 2.77
CA SER A 13 -14.20 5.05 2.25
C SER A 13 -14.19 4.01 1.11
N GLU A 14 -13.03 3.75 0.49
CA GLU A 14 -12.89 2.76 -0.58
C GLU A 14 -12.70 1.35 -0.01
N ASN A 15 -13.76 0.81 0.60
CA ASN A 15 -13.75 -0.45 1.36
C ASN A 15 -13.05 -1.63 0.65
N LYS A 16 -13.25 -1.79 -0.66
CA LYS A 16 -12.63 -2.89 -1.44
C LYS A 16 -11.09 -2.78 -1.48
N LYS A 17 -10.58 -1.59 -1.80
CA LYS A 17 -9.14 -1.34 -1.85
C LYS A 17 -8.52 -1.34 -0.45
N MET A 18 -9.26 -0.88 0.55
CA MET A 18 -8.83 -0.95 1.95
C MET A 18 -8.69 -2.40 2.43
N ALA A 19 -9.57 -3.31 2.00
CA ALA A 19 -9.42 -4.74 2.31
C ALA A 19 -8.16 -5.34 1.66
N GLU A 20 -7.86 -4.96 0.42
CA GLU A 20 -6.64 -5.38 -0.28
C GLU A 20 -5.38 -4.87 0.44
N ILE A 21 -5.36 -3.60 0.84
CA ILE A 21 -4.26 -3.02 1.64
C ILE A 21 -4.11 -3.73 2.98
N ALA A 22 -5.21 -4.02 3.67
CA ALA A 22 -5.17 -4.71 4.96
C ALA A 22 -4.60 -6.13 4.83
N HIS A 23 -4.97 -6.85 3.76
CA HIS A 23 -4.41 -8.16 3.47
C HIS A 23 -2.91 -8.07 3.19
N PHE A 24 -2.50 -7.15 2.32
CA PHE A 24 -1.09 -6.97 1.96
C PHE A 24 -0.21 -6.57 3.16
N LEU A 25 -0.69 -5.67 4.02
CA LEU A 25 0.01 -5.33 5.25
C LEU A 25 0.16 -6.56 6.15
N LYS A 26 -0.89 -7.38 6.28
CA LYS A 26 -0.83 -8.60 7.08
C LYS A 26 0.15 -9.64 6.54
N GLU A 27 0.30 -9.74 5.22
CA GLU A 27 1.34 -10.58 4.59
C GLU A 27 2.76 -10.08 4.88
N ASN A 28 2.91 -8.81 5.25
CA ASN A 28 4.17 -8.20 5.66
C ASN A 28 4.26 -8.00 7.19
N ASP A 29 3.49 -8.77 7.97
CA ASP A 29 3.44 -8.73 9.44
C ASP A 29 3.06 -7.34 10.04
N LEU A 30 2.29 -6.55 9.28
CA LEU A 30 1.79 -5.24 9.66
C LEU A 30 0.27 -5.21 9.75
N SER A 31 -0.25 -4.20 10.44
CA SER A 31 -1.68 -3.92 10.55
C SER A 31 -2.02 -2.51 10.07
N VAL A 32 -3.26 -2.32 9.62
CA VAL A 32 -3.78 -0.98 9.27
C VAL A 32 -3.93 -0.14 10.55
N ASP A 33 -3.27 1.02 10.58
CA ASP A 33 -3.45 2.01 11.65
C ASP A 33 -4.73 2.83 11.40
N THR A 34 -5.55 2.98 12.44
CA THR A 34 -6.84 3.68 12.39
C THR A 34 -6.73 5.18 12.13
N THR A 35 -5.55 5.76 12.36
CA THR A 35 -5.25 7.18 12.16
C THR A 35 -4.84 7.53 10.73
N VAL A 36 -4.61 6.53 9.87
CA VAL A 36 -4.27 6.79 8.45
C VAL A 36 -5.48 7.37 7.72
N GLU A 37 -5.34 8.56 7.17
CA GLU A 37 -6.40 9.25 6.44
C GLU A 37 -6.50 8.74 4.99
N VAL A 38 -5.33 8.46 4.40
CA VAL A 38 -5.21 8.07 3.00
C VAL A 38 -4.01 7.14 2.81
N PHE A 39 -4.18 6.17 1.93
CA PHE A 39 -3.10 5.30 1.47
C PHE A 39 -2.67 5.70 0.06
N ILE A 40 -1.36 5.64 -0.17
CA ILE A 40 -0.76 5.59 -1.50
C ILE A 40 -0.36 4.14 -1.75
N THR A 41 -0.81 3.57 -2.86
CA THR A 41 -0.51 2.20 -3.25
C THR A 41 0.22 2.17 -4.60
N VAL A 42 1.02 1.14 -4.80
CA VAL A 42 1.64 0.81 -6.08
C VAL A 42 1.18 -0.58 -6.48
N SER A 43 0.58 -0.68 -7.65
CA SER A 43 0.23 -1.95 -8.26
C SER A 43 1.07 -2.19 -9.51
N ARG A 44 1.44 -3.45 -9.76
CA ARG A 44 2.11 -3.91 -10.98
C ARG A 44 1.35 -5.15 -11.45
N ASP A 45 0.98 -5.17 -12.73
CA ASP A 45 0.20 -6.26 -13.33
C ASP A 45 -1.06 -6.60 -12.50
N ASP A 46 -1.81 -5.56 -12.13
CA ASP A 46 -3.02 -5.62 -11.28
C ASP A 46 -2.83 -6.19 -9.86
N ARG A 47 -1.58 -6.36 -9.41
CA ARG A 47 -1.25 -6.82 -8.05
C ARG A 47 -0.65 -5.68 -7.23
N LEU A 48 -1.17 -5.47 -6.01
CA LEU A 48 -0.58 -4.58 -5.03
C LEU A 48 0.83 -5.06 -4.64
N ILE A 49 1.84 -4.22 -4.89
CA ILE A 49 3.25 -4.52 -4.58
C ILE A 49 3.85 -3.59 -3.53
N ALA A 50 3.23 -2.44 -3.25
CA ALA A 50 3.64 -1.56 -2.17
C ALA A 50 2.50 -0.68 -1.68
N CYS A 51 2.56 -0.25 -0.42
CA CYS A 51 1.67 0.76 0.12
C CYS A 51 2.37 1.63 1.17
N GLY A 52 1.82 2.83 1.38
CA GLY A 52 2.20 3.75 2.45
C GLY A 52 0.99 4.59 2.86
N GLY A 53 0.72 4.63 4.17
CA GLY A 53 -0.34 5.42 4.77
C GLY A 53 0.14 6.80 5.21
N ILE A 54 -0.70 7.81 5.03
CA ILE A 54 -0.47 9.19 5.49
C ILE A 54 -1.46 9.50 6.61
N ALA A 55 -0.96 9.93 7.76
CA ALA A 55 -1.71 10.44 8.89
C ALA A 55 -1.14 11.82 9.27
N GLY A 56 -1.80 12.91 8.87
CA GLY A 56 -1.23 14.25 8.90
C GLY A 56 0.13 14.30 8.17
N ASN A 57 1.18 14.61 8.91
CA ASN A 57 2.56 14.70 8.41
C ASN A 57 3.38 13.41 8.64
N ILE A 58 2.73 12.32 9.07
CA ILE A 58 3.38 11.05 9.41
C ILE A 58 3.12 10.05 8.30
N ILE A 59 4.20 9.47 7.77
CA ILE A 59 4.14 8.29 6.90
C ILE A 59 4.20 7.05 7.81
N LYS A 60 3.24 6.15 7.65
CA LYS A 60 3.08 4.91 8.45
C LYS A 60 2.48 3.80 7.59
N CYS A 61 2.38 2.58 8.12
CA CYS A 61 1.89 1.41 7.37
C CYS A 61 2.58 1.25 6.01
N VAL A 62 3.93 1.35 6.01
CA VAL A 62 4.74 1.25 4.80
C VAL A 62 5.16 -0.21 4.61
N ALA A 63 4.82 -0.77 3.46
CA ALA A 63 5.19 -2.14 3.10
C ALA A 63 5.49 -2.25 1.60
N ILE A 64 6.42 -3.14 1.25
CA ILE A 64 6.82 -3.44 -0.13
C ILE A 64 6.94 -4.96 -0.24
N SER A 65 6.38 -5.54 -1.29
CA SER A 65 6.46 -6.97 -1.61
C SER A 65 7.93 -7.40 -1.71
N GLU A 66 8.28 -8.51 -1.07
CA GLU A 66 9.65 -9.04 -1.04
C GLU A 66 10.27 -9.19 -2.42
N SER A 67 9.47 -9.60 -3.40
CA SER A 67 9.89 -9.82 -4.78
C SER A 67 10.41 -8.59 -5.50
N VAL A 68 10.11 -7.38 -5.01
CA VAL A 68 10.48 -6.10 -5.65
C VAL A 68 11.23 -5.15 -4.69
N ARG A 69 11.63 -5.64 -3.51
CA ARG A 69 12.46 -4.84 -2.60
C ARG A 69 13.84 -4.63 -3.24
N GLY A 70 14.37 -3.41 -3.14
CA GLY A 70 15.68 -3.07 -3.68
C GLY A 70 15.73 -2.74 -5.18
N GLU A 71 14.58 -2.61 -5.86
CA GLU A 71 14.49 -2.11 -7.25
C GLU A 71 14.70 -0.59 -7.40
N GLY A 72 15.23 0.07 -6.36
CA GLY A 72 15.42 1.52 -6.29
C GLY A 72 16.28 2.08 -7.41
#